data_AF-A0A530K9L6-F1
#
_entry.id   AF-A0A530K9L6-F1
#
_cell.length_a   1.000
_cell.length_b   1.000
_cell.length_c   1.000
_cell.angle_alpha   90.00
_cell.angle_beta   90.00
_cell.angle_gamma   90.00
#
_symmetry.space_group_name_H-M   'P 1'
#
loop_
_entity.id
_entity.type
_entity.pdbx_description
1 polymer ?
#
loop_
_entity_poly.entity_id
_entity_poly.type
_entity_poly.pdbx_seq_one_letter_code
_entity_poly.pdbx_strand_id
1 'polypeptide(L)'
;MSRALTLLLATLFGAFVASAARAEGPVTIVDDPSVLAALDAKGFGFADVFAVDGEDGLKTLYDEAPAYHAIVETVASDVAALRADMKAGGRPLYEVTDGNVGRIMDTRWLKTDAARFRLVGVVNRLDRRDFAALRGDRSCGEVRFIYRLAYSFRKNGKLLASRLPFNFNAIYSAAPD
;
A
#
# COMPACT_ATOMS: atom_id res chain seq x y z
N MET A 1 37.17 -39.15 2.38
CA MET A 1 35.84 -38.76 1.85
C MET A 1 35.59 -39.56 0.58
N SER A 2 34.52 -40.37 0.54
CA SER A 2 34.27 -41.27 -0.59
C SER A 2 33.82 -40.48 -1.82
N ARG A 3 34.20 -40.94 -3.02
CA ARG A 3 33.77 -40.35 -4.31
C ARG A 3 32.25 -40.19 -4.43
N ALA A 4 31.48 -41.03 -3.71
CA ALA A 4 30.03 -40.95 -3.65
C ALA A 4 29.53 -39.70 -2.91
N LEU A 5 30.24 -39.24 -1.86
CA LEU A 5 29.88 -38.03 -1.13
C LEU A 5 30.14 -36.77 -1.96
N THR A 6 31.21 -36.76 -2.76
CA THR A 6 31.56 -35.64 -3.65
C THR A 6 30.56 -35.49 -4.80
N LEU A 7 30.03 -36.60 -5.32
CA LEU A 7 28.99 -36.60 -6.36
C LEU A 7 27.63 -36.12 -5.83
N LEU A 8 27.29 -36.45 -4.58
CA LEU A 8 26.05 -36.01 -3.93
C LEU A 8 26.05 -34.50 -3.61
N LEU A 9 27.19 -33.94 -3.21
CA LEU A 9 27.34 -32.50 -3.01
C LEU A 9 27.31 -31.71 -4.33
N ALA A 10 27.82 -32.28 -5.42
CA ALA A 10 27.78 -31.65 -6.73
C ALA A 10 26.36 -31.58 -7.32
N THR A 11 25.52 -32.60 -7.09
CA THR A 11 24.11 -32.58 -7.52
C THR A 11 23.24 -31.67 -6.66
N LEU A 12 23.52 -31.55 -5.36
CA LEU A 12 22.84 -30.60 -4.47
C LEU A 12 23.20 -29.13 -4.77
N PHE A 13 24.42 -28.85 -5.25
CA PHE A 13 24.79 -27.51 -5.71
C PHE A 13 24.20 -27.16 -7.09
N GLY A 14 23.98 -28.15 -7.97
CA GLY A 14 23.36 -27.93 -9.28
C GLY A 14 21.86 -27.63 -9.24
N ALA A 15 21.16 -28.00 -8.16
CA ALA A 15 19.74 -27.72 -7.98
C ALA A 15 19.44 -26.29 -7.47
N PHE A 16 20.48 -25.55 -7.06
CA PHE A 16 20.39 -24.14 -6.65
C PHE A 16 20.72 -23.16 -7.78
N VAL A 17 20.62 -23.60 -9.03
CA VAL A 17 20.46 -22.65 -10.14
C VAL A 17 19.09 -22.03 -9.94
N ALA A 18 19.09 -20.88 -9.26
CA ALA A 18 17.93 -20.02 -9.10
C ALA A 18 17.21 -19.99 -10.45
N SER A 19 15.98 -20.50 -10.47
CA SER A 19 15.06 -20.20 -11.56
C SER A 19 14.88 -18.70 -11.53
N ALA A 20 15.76 -17.98 -12.24
CA ALA A 20 15.55 -16.60 -12.58
C ALA A 20 14.33 -16.66 -13.49
N ALA A 21 13.15 -16.50 -12.88
CA ALA A 21 11.91 -16.26 -13.59
C ALA A 21 12.16 -15.02 -14.45
N ARG A 22 12.56 -15.24 -15.70
CA ARG A 22 12.61 -14.18 -16.69
C ARG A 22 11.15 -13.90 -17.02
N ALA A 23 10.70 -12.71 -16.63
CA ALA A 23 9.43 -12.22 -17.11
C ALA A 23 9.46 -12.22 -18.65
N GLU A 24 8.40 -12.75 -19.25
CA GLU A 24 8.26 -12.87 -20.72
C GLU A 24 8.21 -11.48 -21.39
N GLY A 25 7.93 -10.44 -20.61
CA GLY A 25 8.06 -9.03 -20.95
C GLY A 25 8.26 -8.17 -19.69
N PRO A 26 8.37 -6.83 -19.83
CA PRO A 26 8.53 -5.95 -18.68
C PRO A 26 7.31 -6.06 -17.75
N VAL A 27 7.55 -6.34 -16.47
CA VAL A 27 6.50 -6.32 -15.45
C VAL A 27 6.10 -4.87 -15.23
N THR A 28 4.96 -4.47 -15.78
CA THR A 28 4.44 -3.10 -15.65
C THR A 28 3.49 -2.95 -14.47
N ILE A 29 2.69 -3.97 -14.19
CA ILE A 29 1.72 -4.00 -13.10
C ILE A 29 1.78 -5.38 -12.42
N VAL A 30 1.75 -5.36 -11.09
CA VAL A 30 1.49 -6.52 -10.25
C VAL A 30 0.23 -6.24 -9.45
N ASP A 31 -0.83 -7.01 -9.69
CA ASP A 31 -2.12 -6.88 -9.03
C ASP A 31 -2.66 -8.22 -8.46
N ASP A 32 -1.89 -9.31 -8.61
CA ASP A 32 -2.23 -10.61 -8.04
C ASP A 32 -2.27 -10.55 -6.50
N PRO A 33 -3.40 -10.87 -5.85
CA PRO A 33 -3.55 -10.73 -4.41
C PRO A 33 -2.58 -11.58 -3.58
N SER A 34 -2.16 -12.75 -4.09
CA SER A 34 -1.24 -13.65 -3.37
C SER A 34 0.19 -13.12 -3.40
N VAL A 35 0.62 -12.58 -4.55
CA VAL A 35 1.91 -11.91 -4.70
C VAL A 35 1.97 -10.65 -3.84
N LEU A 36 0.92 -9.82 -3.87
CA LEU A 36 0.87 -8.60 -3.07
C LEU A 36 0.88 -8.89 -1.57
N ALA A 37 0.18 -9.92 -1.10
CA ALA A 37 0.25 -10.36 0.29
C ALA A 37 1.65 -10.86 0.67
N ALA A 38 2.35 -11.53 -0.25
CA ALA A 38 3.73 -11.95 -0.02
C ALA A 38 4.72 -10.78 -0.01
N LEU A 39 4.47 -9.71 -0.77
CA LEU A 39 5.26 -8.48 -0.73
C LEU A 39 5.01 -7.70 0.57
N ASP A 40 3.75 -7.52 0.95
CA ASP A 40 3.31 -6.89 2.21
C ASP A 40 4.04 -7.54 3.40
N ALA A 41 4.06 -8.88 3.47
CA ALA A 41 4.78 -9.64 4.50
C ALA A 41 6.32 -9.58 4.43
N LYS A 42 6.90 -9.00 3.37
CA LYS A 42 8.35 -8.88 3.13
C LYS A 42 8.89 -7.47 3.35
N GLY A 43 8.13 -6.59 4.02
CA GLY A 43 8.55 -5.21 4.28
C GLY A 43 8.12 -4.23 3.19
N PHE A 44 7.06 -4.55 2.45
CA PHE A 44 6.37 -3.61 1.55
C PHE A 44 4.95 -3.31 2.04
N GLY A 45 4.67 -3.58 3.31
CA GLY A 45 3.44 -3.19 4.00
C GLY A 45 3.34 -1.68 4.10
N PHE A 46 2.21 -1.20 4.63
CA PHE A 46 1.98 0.24 4.68
C PHE A 46 2.80 0.91 5.80
N ALA A 47 3.01 0.23 6.93
CA ALA A 47 3.83 0.77 8.00
C ALA A 47 5.30 0.97 7.58
N ASP A 48 5.81 0.13 6.69
CA ASP A 48 7.16 0.23 6.12
C ASP A 48 7.40 1.56 5.39
N VAL A 49 6.34 2.13 4.77
CA VAL A 49 6.40 3.45 4.11
C VAL A 49 6.81 4.55 5.10
N PHE A 50 6.47 4.37 6.38
CA PHE A 50 6.73 5.32 7.45
C PHE A 50 7.86 4.87 8.40
N ALA A 51 8.55 3.77 8.06
CA ALA A 51 9.59 3.16 8.89
C ALA A 51 9.12 2.85 10.33
N VAL A 52 7.87 2.38 10.46
CA VAL A 52 7.30 1.89 11.73
C VAL A 52 7.26 0.37 11.69
N ASP A 53 7.91 -0.27 12.67
CA ASP A 53 7.86 -1.71 12.86
C ASP A 53 6.57 -2.12 13.58
N GLY A 54 6.02 -3.30 13.27
CA GLY A 54 4.91 -3.89 14.03
C GLY A 54 3.63 -4.08 13.23
N GLU A 55 2.50 -4.23 13.92
CA GLU A 55 1.20 -4.44 13.26
C GLU A 55 0.75 -3.18 12.52
N ASP A 56 0.25 -3.34 11.27
CA ASP A 56 -0.24 -2.27 10.37
C ASP A 56 -1.54 -1.57 10.85
N GLY A 57 -1.80 -1.53 12.15
CA GLY A 57 -2.94 -0.81 12.71
C GLY A 57 -2.77 0.70 12.51
N LEU A 58 -3.79 1.36 11.93
CA LEU A 58 -3.69 2.80 11.66
C LEU A 58 -3.65 3.66 12.92
N LYS A 59 -4.09 3.12 14.06
CA LYS A 59 -3.90 3.79 15.35
C LYS A 59 -2.42 3.92 15.70
N THR A 60 -1.65 2.84 15.63
CA THR A 60 -0.21 2.84 15.92
C THR A 60 0.50 3.82 14.98
N LEU A 61 0.22 3.76 13.68
CA LEU A 61 0.81 4.70 12.72
C LEU A 61 0.45 6.15 13.02
N TYR A 62 -0.78 6.43 13.42
CA TYR A 62 -1.21 7.79 13.78
C TYR A 62 -0.51 8.31 15.05
N ASP A 63 -0.26 7.44 16.01
CA ASP A 63 0.38 7.79 17.27
C ASP A 63 1.92 7.90 17.12
N GLU A 64 2.54 7.05 16.29
CA GLU A 64 4.00 6.87 16.25
C GLU A 64 4.69 7.46 15.02
N ALA A 65 4.01 7.65 13.89
CA ALA A 65 4.60 8.22 12.67
C ALA A 65 4.16 9.67 12.44
N PRO A 66 5.03 10.68 12.69
CA PRO A 66 4.68 12.09 12.54
C PRO A 66 4.21 12.46 11.13
N ALA A 67 4.80 11.85 10.10
CA ALA A 67 4.40 12.08 8.71
C ALA A 67 2.99 11.55 8.43
N TYR A 68 2.66 10.36 8.92
CA TYR A 68 1.31 9.82 8.77
C TYR A 68 0.28 10.65 9.55
N HIS A 69 0.61 11.04 10.79
CA HIS A 69 -0.22 11.94 11.59
C HIS A 69 -0.55 13.23 10.84
N ALA A 70 0.45 13.91 10.27
CA ALA A 70 0.26 15.14 9.51
C ALA A 70 -0.64 14.94 8.27
N ILE A 71 -0.50 13.80 7.58
CA ILE A 71 -1.38 13.44 6.44
C ILE A 71 -2.82 13.26 6.91
N VAL A 72 -3.05 12.54 8.01
CA VAL A 72 -4.39 12.32 8.56
C VAL A 72 -5.05 13.63 8.98
N GLU A 73 -4.30 14.52 9.65
CA GLU A 73 -4.83 15.83 10.05
C GLU A 73 -5.14 16.73 8.86
N THR A 74 -4.31 16.70 7.80
CA THR A 74 -4.58 17.42 6.55
C THR A 74 -5.87 16.93 5.89
N VAL A 75 -6.01 15.61 5.72
CA VAL A 75 -7.22 15.00 5.15
C VAL A 75 -8.44 15.29 6.01
N ALA A 76 -8.32 15.24 7.33
CA ALA A 76 -9.41 15.53 8.25
C ALA A 76 -9.89 16.98 8.13
N SER A 77 -8.94 17.93 8.04
CA SER A 77 -9.23 19.35 7.80
C SER A 77 -9.96 19.55 6.47
N ASP A 78 -9.45 18.98 5.38
CA ASP A 78 -10.06 19.12 4.05
C ASP A 78 -11.48 18.54 3.98
N VAL A 79 -11.68 17.38 4.59
CA VAL A 79 -13.00 16.74 4.70
C VAL A 79 -13.97 17.58 5.54
N ALA A 80 -13.49 18.20 6.62
CA ALA A 80 -14.31 19.08 7.44
C ALA A 80 -14.69 20.37 6.70
N ALA A 81 -13.75 20.97 5.98
CA ALA A 81 -14.00 22.15 5.13
C ALA A 81 -15.02 21.83 4.03
N LEU A 82 -14.84 20.71 3.31
CA LEU A 82 -15.79 20.27 2.29
C LEU A 82 -17.21 20.08 2.86
N ARG A 83 -17.32 19.50 4.06
CA ARG A 83 -18.63 19.36 4.72
C ARG A 83 -19.27 20.71 5.01
N ALA A 84 -18.50 21.67 5.51
CA ALA A 84 -18.99 23.00 5.83
C ALA A 84 -19.48 23.71 4.56
N ASP A 85 -18.71 23.66 3.49
CA ASP A 85 -19.05 24.26 2.19
C ASP A 85 -20.32 23.65 1.61
N MET A 86 -20.42 22.31 1.63
CA MET A 86 -21.59 21.60 1.13
C MET A 86 -22.84 21.90 1.96
N LYS A 87 -22.71 22.04 3.28
CA LYS A 87 -23.80 22.47 4.16
C LYS A 87 -24.23 23.90 3.85
N ALA A 88 -23.29 24.83 3.65
CA ALA A 88 -23.60 26.22 3.28
C ALA A 88 -24.31 26.30 1.91
N GLY A 89 -23.97 25.40 0.98
CA GLY A 89 -24.64 25.24 -0.31
C GLY A 89 -25.97 24.46 -0.27
N GLY A 90 -26.52 24.16 0.91
CA GLY A 90 -27.82 23.49 1.07
C GLY A 90 -27.81 21.97 0.82
N ARG A 91 -26.63 21.33 0.73
CA ARG A 91 -26.46 19.89 0.49
C ARG A 91 -25.66 19.23 1.62
N PRO A 92 -26.23 19.04 2.82
CA PRO A 92 -25.49 18.46 3.94
C PRO A 92 -24.98 17.04 3.63
N LEU A 93 -23.78 16.75 4.13
CA LEU A 93 -23.12 15.45 3.99
C LEU A 93 -23.05 14.74 5.34
N TYR A 94 -23.14 13.41 5.31
CA TYR A 94 -23.20 12.55 6.49
C TYR A 94 -22.29 11.32 6.33
N GLU A 95 -21.78 10.80 7.44
CA GLU A 95 -20.88 9.64 7.50
C GLU A 95 -21.63 8.31 7.40
N VAL A 96 -22.80 8.23 8.05
CA VAL A 96 -23.63 7.02 8.14
C VAL A 96 -25.02 7.37 7.65
N THR A 97 -25.44 6.75 6.55
CA THR A 97 -26.77 6.99 5.98
C THR A 97 -27.36 5.75 5.34
N ASP A 98 -28.67 5.61 5.48
CA ASP A 98 -29.57 4.91 4.57
C ASP A 98 -30.13 5.89 3.53
N GLY A 99 -30.32 5.44 2.28
CA GLY A 99 -30.92 6.25 1.21
C GLY A 99 -29.98 7.16 0.38
N ASN A 100 -30.61 8.01 -0.44
CA ASN A 100 -29.99 8.88 -1.45
C ASN A 100 -29.61 10.26 -0.88
N VAL A 101 -28.79 10.27 0.16
CA VAL A 101 -28.24 11.50 0.74
C VAL A 101 -26.73 11.57 0.48
N GLY A 102 -26.17 12.79 0.52
CA GLY A 102 -24.75 13.00 0.32
C GLY A 102 -23.92 12.32 1.40
N ARG A 103 -22.90 11.56 0.98
CA ARG A 103 -22.00 10.82 1.88
C ARG A 103 -20.64 11.50 1.92
N ILE A 104 -20.02 11.46 3.08
CA ILE A 104 -18.64 11.89 3.27
C ILE A 104 -17.90 10.85 4.10
N MET A 105 -16.59 10.75 3.87
CA MET A 105 -15.76 9.80 4.60
C MET A 105 -15.71 10.14 6.09
N ASP A 106 -15.87 9.12 6.93
CA ASP A 106 -15.54 9.21 8.34
C ASP A 106 -14.02 9.09 8.52
N THR A 107 -13.38 10.21 8.88
CA THR A 107 -11.91 10.29 9.00
C THR A 107 -11.37 9.48 10.18
N ARG A 108 -12.23 9.02 11.10
CA ARG A 108 -11.83 8.12 12.20
C ARG A 108 -11.32 6.78 11.69
N TRP A 109 -11.71 6.36 10.48
CA TRP A 109 -11.16 5.18 9.84
C TRP A 109 -9.64 5.25 9.61
N LEU A 110 -9.05 6.45 9.57
CA LEU A 110 -7.62 6.65 9.36
C LEU A 110 -6.80 6.60 10.66
N LYS A 111 -7.44 6.41 11.82
CA LYS A 111 -6.78 6.41 13.14
C LYS A 111 -7.32 5.36 14.11
N THR A 112 -7.87 4.28 13.57
CA THR A 112 -8.40 3.14 14.34
C THR A 112 -7.53 1.91 14.15
N ASP A 113 -7.50 1.06 15.17
CA ASP A 113 -6.96 -0.30 15.15
C ASP A 113 -7.79 -1.29 14.31
N ALA A 114 -9.06 -0.98 14.04
CA ALA A 114 -9.94 -1.83 13.24
C ALA A 114 -9.67 -1.75 11.71
N ALA A 115 -8.81 -0.83 11.28
CA ALA A 115 -8.48 -0.57 9.89
C ALA A 115 -6.98 -0.60 9.63
N ARG A 116 -6.64 -0.90 8.37
CA ARG A 116 -5.28 -0.89 7.83
C ARG A 116 -5.29 -0.56 6.33
N PHE A 117 -4.15 -0.13 5.82
CA PHE A 117 -3.91 -0.02 4.40
C PHE A 117 -3.32 -1.33 3.88
N ARG A 118 -3.96 -1.94 2.89
CA ARG A 118 -3.46 -3.17 2.26
C ARG A 118 -2.77 -2.83 0.95
N LEU A 119 -1.63 -3.45 0.66
CA LEU A 119 -1.04 -3.38 -0.68
C LEU A 119 -2.00 -4.03 -1.70
N VAL A 120 -2.43 -3.26 -2.70
CA VAL A 120 -3.38 -3.68 -3.74
C VAL A 120 -2.84 -3.54 -5.16
N GLY A 121 -1.63 -3.02 -5.31
CA GLY A 121 -0.94 -3.03 -6.60
C GLY A 121 0.47 -2.47 -6.51
N VAL A 122 1.34 -2.97 -7.38
CA VAL A 122 2.66 -2.39 -7.66
C VAL A 122 2.70 -2.02 -9.13
N VAL A 123 3.11 -0.80 -9.45
CA VAL A 123 3.16 -0.30 -10.83
C VAL A 123 4.54 0.22 -11.16
N ASN A 124 5.18 -0.39 -12.15
CA ASN A 124 6.44 0.07 -12.72
C ASN A 124 6.17 1.04 -13.85
N ARG A 125 6.55 2.30 -13.64
CA ARG A 125 6.42 3.41 -14.56
C ARG A 125 7.80 3.81 -15.08
N LEU A 126 8.46 2.87 -15.76
CA LEU A 126 9.77 3.10 -16.39
C LEU A 126 9.68 4.14 -17.52
N ASP A 127 8.49 4.33 -18.10
CA ASP A 127 8.17 5.41 -19.03
C ASP A 127 8.34 6.81 -18.41
N ARG A 128 8.44 6.92 -17.08
CA ARG A 128 8.68 8.19 -16.39
C ARG A 128 10.13 8.66 -16.45
N ARG A 129 11.06 7.81 -16.94
CA ARG A 129 12.48 8.14 -17.12
C ARG A 129 12.69 9.42 -17.93
N ASP A 130 11.94 9.59 -19.02
CA ASP A 130 12.10 10.76 -19.90
C ASP A 130 11.77 12.08 -19.16
N PHE A 131 10.79 12.05 -18.26
CA PHE A 131 10.43 13.20 -17.43
C PHE A 131 11.38 13.41 -16.25
N ALA A 132 12.03 12.35 -15.76
CA ALA A 132 13.08 12.45 -14.76
C ALA A 132 14.32 13.16 -15.33
N ALA A 133 14.73 12.79 -16.55
CA ALA A 133 15.86 13.40 -17.26
C ALA A 133 15.68 14.91 -17.47
N LEU A 134 14.46 15.35 -17.82
CA LEU A 134 14.13 16.79 -17.95
C LEU A 134 14.28 17.59 -16.65
N ARG A 135 14.20 16.90 -15.49
CA ARG A 135 14.38 17.50 -14.17
C ARG A 135 15.81 17.30 -13.61
N GLY A 136 16.73 16.78 -14.43
CA GLY A 136 18.10 16.47 -14.01
C GLY A 136 18.22 15.23 -13.11
N ASP A 137 17.15 14.44 -12.98
CA ASP A 137 17.17 13.17 -12.25
C ASP A 137 17.67 12.05 -13.18
N ARG A 138 18.56 11.20 -12.65
CA ARG A 138 19.16 10.04 -13.35
C ARG A 138 18.42 8.73 -13.10
N SER A 139 17.28 8.76 -12.41
CA SER A 139 16.43 7.60 -12.16
C SER A 139 15.91 6.95 -13.45
N CYS A 140 15.67 5.64 -13.41
CA CYS A 140 15.11 4.86 -14.52
C CYS A 140 13.58 4.94 -14.61
N GLY A 141 12.95 5.94 -13.96
CA GLY A 141 11.50 6.10 -13.87
C GLY A 141 11.00 5.98 -12.44
N GLU A 142 9.78 5.47 -12.26
CA GLU A 142 9.12 5.40 -10.95
C GLU A 142 8.59 3.98 -10.68
N VAL A 143 8.61 3.55 -9.42
CA VAL A 143 7.85 2.41 -8.92
C VAL A 143 6.81 2.91 -7.93
N ARG A 144 5.57 2.43 -8.06
CA ARG A 144 4.44 2.89 -7.25
C ARG A 144 3.84 1.74 -6.47
N PHE A 145 3.69 1.91 -5.17
CA PHE A 145 2.96 1.00 -4.31
C PHE A 145 1.60 1.61 -3.99
N ILE A 146 0.55 0.92 -4.41
CA ILE A 146 -0.83 1.36 -4.25
C ILE A 146 -1.43 0.61 -3.07
N TYR A 147 -1.82 1.35 -2.04
CA TYR A 147 -2.47 0.80 -0.87
C TYR A 147 -3.94 1.21 -0.86
N ARG A 148 -4.83 0.32 -0.41
CA ARG A 148 -6.25 0.61 -0.22
C ARG A 148 -6.66 0.40 1.21
N LEU A 149 -7.39 1.37 1.76
CA LEU A 149 -7.96 1.29 3.09
C LEU A 149 -8.92 0.10 3.19
N ALA A 150 -8.75 -0.71 4.22
CA ALA A 150 -9.60 -1.84 4.53
C ALA A 150 -9.83 -1.94 6.03
N TYR A 151 -10.96 -2.51 6.42
CA TYR A 151 -11.24 -2.83 7.83
C TYR A 151 -11.51 -4.32 7.99
N SER A 152 -11.25 -4.82 9.19
CA SER A 152 -11.56 -6.19 9.59
C SER A 152 -11.67 -6.27 11.10
N PHE A 153 -12.87 -6.46 11.62
CA PHE A 153 -13.11 -6.60 13.06
C PHE A 153 -14.28 -7.55 13.34
N ARG A 154 -14.32 -8.14 14.54
CA ARG A 154 -15.42 -9.02 14.95
C ARG A 154 -16.49 -8.21 15.69
N LYS A 155 -17.76 -8.43 15.34
CA LYS A 155 -18.93 -7.88 16.03
C LYS A 155 -19.99 -8.97 16.19
N ASN A 156 -20.46 -9.21 17.41
CA ASN A 156 -21.45 -10.24 17.73
C ASN A 156 -21.08 -11.63 17.17
N GLY A 157 -19.82 -12.03 17.30
CA GLY A 157 -19.30 -13.31 16.79
C GLY A 157 -19.11 -13.39 15.27
N LYS A 158 -19.47 -12.35 14.51
CA LYS A 158 -19.30 -12.30 13.04
C LYS A 158 -18.09 -11.45 12.68
N LEU A 159 -17.29 -11.91 11.72
CA LEU A 159 -16.23 -11.10 11.11
C LEU A 159 -16.86 -10.12 10.11
N LEU A 160 -16.67 -8.83 10.35
CA LEU A 160 -17.02 -7.76 9.43
C LEU A 160 -15.74 -7.26 8.78
N ALA A 161 -15.65 -7.37 7.45
CA ALA A 161 -14.51 -6.89 6.70
C ALA A 161 -14.98 -6.31 5.35
N SER A 162 -14.37 -5.20 4.94
CA SER A 162 -14.56 -4.62 3.61
C SER A 162 -13.39 -3.71 3.23
N ARG A 163 -13.40 -3.24 1.98
CA ARG A 163 -12.46 -2.25 1.45
C ARG A 163 -13.19 -0.93 1.26
N LEU A 164 -12.55 0.16 1.67
CA LEU A 164 -13.06 1.52 1.53
C LEU A 164 -12.46 2.18 0.28
N PRO A 165 -13.16 3.13 -0.36
CA PRO A 165 -12.70 3.82 -1.56
C PRO A 165 -11.69 4.93 -1.23
N PHE A 166 -10.67 4.60 -0.43
CA PHE A 166 -9.56 5.48 -0.10
C PHE A 166 -8.25 4.76 -0.44
N ASN A 167 -7.41 5.37 -1.26
CA ASN A 167 -6.15 4.78 -1.70
C ASN A 167 -4.98 5.71 -1.36
N PHE A 168 -3.85 5.11 -1.00
CA PHE A 168 -2.58 5.79 -0.83
C PHE A 168 -1.63 5.32 -1.94
N ASN A 169 -0.88 6.25 -2.52
CA ASN A 169 0.08 5.95 -3.59
C ASN A 169 1.47 6.39 -3.12
N ALA A 170 2.31 5.43 -2.73
CA ALA A 170 3.72 5.67 -2.40
C ALA A 170 4.55 5.57 -3.68
N ILE A 171 5.26 6.64 -4.02
CA ILE A 171 6.04 6.75 -5.27
C ILE A 171 7.52 6.76 -4.92
N TYR A 172 8.27 5.86 -5.55
CA TYR A 172 9.72 5.74 -5.42
C TYR A 172 10.38 5.95 -6.77
N SER A 173 11.54 6.60 -6.78
CA SER A 173 12.39 6.64 -7.99
C SER A 173 12.99 5.26 -8.22
N ALA A 174 12.90 4.76 -9.45
CA ALA A 174 13.59 3.54 -9.85
C ALA A 174 15.09 3.82 -9.93
N ALA A 175 15.90 2.99 -9.29
CA ALA A 175 17.35 3.13 -9.32
C ALA A 175 17.87 3.09 -10.78
N PRO A 176 18.96 3.83 -11.07
CA PRO A 176 19.67 3.66 -12.33
C PRO A 176 20.26 2.26 -12.45
N ASP A 177 20.43 1.79 -13.68
CA ASP A 177 21.10 0.53 -14.01
C ASP A 177 22.59 0.54 -13.64
#